data_AF-A0A6M3LQJ3-F1
#
_entry.id   AF-A0A6M3LQJ3-F1
#
_cell.length_a   1.000
_cell.length_b   1.000
_cell.length_c   1.000
_cell.angle_alpha   90.00
_cell.angle_beta   90.00
_cell.angle_gamma   90.00
#
_symmetry.space_group_name_H-M   'P 1'
#
loop_
_entity.id
_entity.type
_entity.pdbx_description
1 polymer ?
#
loop_
_entity_poly.entity_id
_entity_poly.type
_entity_poly.pdbx_seq_one_letter_code
_entity_poly.pdbx_strand_id
1 'polypeptide(L)'
;MKKLPIHHEEHLQLAIASFLDDLVKLNKLLWCHVPNESQTKASIGWHQKRKKMGLKAGFPDLIIIGKEKTLFIELKYNPNIEKEIDGLRLLSTDQIKWKNDLERFNQSYYIICAKYTHEAVKKLHIILEDEGIL
;
A
#
# COMPACT_ATOMS: atom_id res chain seq x y z
N MET A 1 26.76 0.90 18.74
CA MET A 1 25.83 0.32 17.75
C MET A 1 25.14 1.45 17.00
N LYS A 2 25.38 1.61 15.70
CA LYS A 2 24.59 2.54 14.87
C LYS A 2 23.21 1.91 14.68
N LYS A 3 22.15 2.50 15.26
CA LYS A 3 20.78 2.12 14.93
C LYS A 3 20.58 2.37 13.44
N LEU A 4 20.26 1.31 12.68
CA LEU A 4 19.76 1.47 11.32
C LEU A 4 18.55 2.41 11.37
N PRO A 5 18.40 3.36 10.42
CA PRO A 5 17.19 4.16 10.35
C PRO A 5 16.04 3.19 10.09
N ILE A 6 15.15 3.09 11.07
CA ILE A 6 13.89 2.38 10.92
C ILE A 6 13.12 3.11 9.83
N HIS A 7 12.80 2.44 8.73
CA HIS A 7 12.01 3.02 7.66
C HIS A 7 10.58 3.24 8.19
N HIS A 8 10.19 4.49 8.39
CA HIS A 8 8.92 4.81 9.04
C HIS A 8 7.68 4.24 8.31
N GLU A 9 7.78 4.05 6.99
CA GLU A 9 6.74 3.40 6.18
C GLU A 9 6.63 1.88 6.45
N GLU A 10 7.76 1.21 6.75
CA GLU A 10 7.78 -0.20 7.14
C GLU A 10 6.96 -0.43 8.41
N HIS A 11 7.05 0.49 9.37
CA HIS A 11 6.22 0.43 10.59
C HIS A 11 4.73 0.56 10.29
N LEU A 12 4.34 1.43 9.34
CA LEU A 12 2.94 1.52 8.90
C LEU A 12 2.49 0.21 8.25
N GLN A 13 3.32 -0.34 7.36
CA GLN A 13 3.06 -1.60 6.66
C GLN A 13 2.89 -2.77 7.62
N LEU A 14 3.75 -2.88 8.65
CA LEU A 14 3.66 -3.94 9.66
C LEU A 14 2.37 -3.84 10.50
N ALA A 15 1.98 -2.62 10.89
CA ALA A 15 0.75 -2.41 11.65
C ALA A 15 -0.50 -2.75 10.82
N ILE A 16 -0.53 -2.33 9.55
CA ILE A 16 -1.61 -2.68 8.63
C ILE A 16 -1.66 -4.19 8.38
N ALA A 17 -0.52 -4.82 8.16
CA ALA A 17 -0.43 -6.27 7.95
C ALA A 17 -1.03 -7.04 9.13
N SER A 18 -0.63 -6.69 10.36
CA SER A 18 -1.16 -7.32 11.58
C SER A 18 -2.69 -7.17 11.68
N PHE A 19 -3.22 -5.98 11.38
CA PHE A 19 -4.66 -5.73 11.40
C PHE A 19 -5.40 -6.56 10.33
N LEU A 20 -4.89 -6.59 9.10
CA LEU A 20 -5.50 -7.37 8.02
C LEU A 20 -5.43 -8.88 8.28
N ASP A 21 -4.35 -9.39 8.87
CA ASP A 21 -4.22 -10.80 9.25
C ASP A 21 -5.28 -11.21 10.28
N ASP A 22 -5.64 -10.34 11.22
CA ASP A 22 -6.74 -10.60 12.14
C ASP A 22 -8.10 -10.68 11.42
N LEU A 23 -8.32 -9.84 10.40
CA LEU A 23 -9.53 -9.91 9.56
C LEU A 23 -9.59 -11.17 8.68
N VAL A 24 -8.44 -11.66 8.21
CA VAL A 24 -8.34 -12.95 7.51
C VAL A 24 -8.74 -14.10 8.44
N LYS A 25 -8.27 -14.11 9.70
CA LYS A 25 -8.66 -15.14 10.69
C LYS A 25 -10.17 -15.14 10.95
N LEU A 26 -10.82 -13.99 10.81
CA LEU A 26 -12.28 -13.84 10.90
C LEU A 26 -13.00 -14.13 9.58
N ASN A 27 -12.29 -14.58 8.54
CA ASN A 27 -12.81 -14.86 7.20
C ASN A 27 -13.58 -13.68 6.57
N LYS A 28 -13.15 -12.44 6.87
CA LYS A 28 -13.78 -11.22 6.35
C LYS A 28 -13.24 -10.81 4.98
N LEU A 29 -11.97 -11.05 4.71
CA LEU A 29 -11.27 -10.64 3.49
C LEU A 29 -10.06 -11.53 3.22
N LEU A 30 -9.48 -11.39 2.02
CA LEU A 30 -8.12 -11.81 1.70
C LEU A 30 -7.27 -10.57 1.43
N TRP A 31 -5.96 -10.65 1.63
CA TRP A 31 -5.06 -9.55 1.27
C TRP A 31 -3.67 -10.05 0.88
N CYS A 32 -2.93 -9.22 0.15
CA CYS A 32 -1.50 -9.42 -0.08
C CYS A 32 -0.75 -8.09 -0.17
N HIS A 33 0.52 -8.12 0.24
CA HIS A 33 1.46 -7.04 -0.01
C HIS A 33 2.21 -7.27 -1.34
N VAL A 34 2.34 -6.22 -2.14
CA VAL A 34 3.16 -6.21 -3.35
C VAL A 34 4.41 -5.35 -3.11
N PRO A 35 5.59 -5.97 -2.92
CA PRO A 35 6.80 -5.24 -2.58
C PRO A 35 7.34 -4.47 -3.78
N ASN A 36 7.26 -3.14 -3.71
CA ASN A 36 7.77 -2.22 -4.74
C ASN A 36 9.29 -2.06 -4.73
N GLU A 37 9.93 -2.10 -3.55
CA GLU A 37 11.34 -1.64 -3.40
C GLU A 37 12.37 -2.73 -3.06
N SER A 38 12.05 -4.00 -3.23
CA SER A 38 12.95 -5.09 -2.84
C SER A 38 14.25 -5.22 -3.68
N GLN A 39 14.81 -4.19 -4.35
CA GLN A 39 15.91 -4.38 -5.32
C GLN A 39 17.00 -3.30 -5.45
N THR A 40 17.41 -2.62 -4.39
CA THR A 40 18.70 -1.88 -4.44
C THR A 40 19.93 -2.79 -4.45
N LYS A 41 19.80 -4.07 -4.06
CA LYS A 41 20.94 -5.03 -3.95
C LYS A 41 20.96 -6.17 -4.97
N ALA A 42 19.97 -6.26 -5.85
CA ALA A 42 19.96 -7.31 -6.87
C ALA A 42 20.71 -6.86 -8.13
N SER A 43 21.41 -7.77 -8.81
CA SER A 43 22.12 -7.44 -10.04
C SER A 43 21.16 -6.88 -11.11
N ILE A 44 21.68 -6.01 -11.99
CA ILE A 44 20.92 -5.41 -13.10
C ILE A 44 20.19 -6.49 -13.92
N GLY A 45 20.83 -7.65 -14.13
CA GLY A 45 20.24 -8.78 -14.85
C GLY A 45 19.02 -9.41 -14.13
N TRP A 46 19.04 -9.49 -12.80
CA TRP A 46 17.89 -9.97 -12.02
C TRP A 46 16.69 -9.03 -12.13
N HIS A 47 16.94 -7.72 -12.06
CA HIS A 47 15.90 -6.72 -12.21
C HIS A 47 15.27 -6.72 -13.61
N GLN A 48 16.10 -6.79 -14.66
CA GLN A 48 15.61 -6.92 -16.04
C GLN A 48 14.80 -8.20 -16.26
N LYS A 49 15.23 -9.33 -15.68
CA LYS A 49 14.48 -10.59 -15.72
C LYS A 49 13.11 -10.44 -15.06
N ARG A 50 13.02 -9.82 -13.87
CA ARG A 50 11.73 -9.61 -13.19
C ARG A 50 10.80 -8.69 -13.97
N LYS A 51 11.32 -7.62 -14.59
CA LYS A 51 10.52 -6.78 -15.50
C LYS A 51 9.92 -7.59 -16.65
N LYS A 52 10.70 -8.49 -17.26
CA LYS A 52 10.21 -9.43 -18.29
C LYS A 52 9.19 -10.43 -17.77
N MET A 53 9.29 -10.80 -16.49
CA MET A 53 8.31 -11.66 -15.80
C MET A 53 7.07 -10.90 -15.31
N GLY A 54 6.96 -9.60 -15.60
CA GLY A 54 5.77 -8.82 -15.26
C GLY A 54 5.86 -8.01 -13.98
N LEU A 55 7.04 -7.85 -13.36
CA LEU A 55 7.23 -6.87 -12.29
C LEU A 55 6.90 -5.47 -12.82
N LYS A 56 5.98 -4.79 -12.14
CA LYS A 56 5.53 -3.44 -12.47
C LYS A 56 6.02 -2.46 -11.40
N ALA A 57 6.62 -1.37 -11.84
CA ALA A 57 6.98 -0.28 -10.93
C ALA A 57 5.72 0.50 -10.54
N GLY A 58 5.69 0.99 -9.31
CA GLY A 58 4.62 1.83 -8.78
C GLY A 58 3.27 1.12 -8.63
N PHE A 59 3.25 -0.22 -8.67
CA PHE A 59 2.02 -0.97 -8.41
C PHE A 59 1.62 -0.75 -6.93
N PRO A 60 0.33 -0.65 -6.57
CA PRO A 60 -0.09 -0.42 -5.19
C PRO A 60 0.56 -1.39 -4.18
N ASP A 61 0.92 -0.90 -3.00
CA ASP A 61 1.56 -1.72 -1.97
C ASP A 61 0.67 -2.85 -1.46
N LEU A 62 -0.65 -2.68 -1.46
CA LEU A 62 -1.61 -3.68 -0.98
C LEU A 62 -2.71 -3.95 -1.99
N ILE A 63 -3.10 -5.22 -2.06
CA ILE A 63 -4.36 -5.66 -2.65
C ILE A 63 -5.20 -6.27 -1.53
N ILE A 64 -6.45 -5.82 -1.41
CA ILE A 64 -7.43 -6.36 -0.47
C ILE A 64 -8.63 -6.87 -1.27
N ILE A 65 -9.03 -8.12 -1.05
CA ILE A 65 -10.12 -8.76 -1.77
C ILE A 65 -11.24 -9.05 -0.76
N GLY A 66 -12.31 -8.27 -0.86
CA GLY A 66 -13.60 -8.56 -0.23
C GLY A 66 -14.48 -9.41 -1.14
N LYS A 67 -15.71 -9.72 -0.70
CA LYS A 67 -16.65 -10.56 -1.46
C LYS A 67 -17.05 -9.97 -2.80
N GLU A 68 -17.29 -8.66 -2.83
CA GLU A 68 -17.82 -7.95 -4.01
C GLU A 68 -16.84 -6.94 -4.60
N LYS A 69 -15.76 -6.62 -3.86
CA LYS A 69 -14.84 -5.54 -4.21
C LYS A 69 -13.39 -5.95 -4.00
N THR A 70 -12.54 -5.43 -4.86
CA THR A 70 -11.08 -5.46 -4.69
C THR A 70 -10.60 -4.03 -4.50
N LEU A 71 -9.83 -3.79 -3.44
CA LEU A 71 -9.24 -2.50 -3.14
C LEU A 71 -7.74 -2.56 -3.39
N PHE A 72 -7.23 -1.47 -3.97
CA PHE A 72 -5.81 -1.23 -4.16
C PHE A 72 -5.38 -0.10 -3.25
N ILE A 73 -4.41 -0.34 -2.37
CA ILE A 73 -3.97 0.65 -1.38
C ILE A 73 -2.49 0.96 -1.60
N GLU A 74 -2.19 2.24 -1.66
CA GLU A 74 -0.83 2.77 -1.61
C GLU A 74 -0.58 3.39 -0.24
N LEU A 75 0.52 3.01 0.41
CA LEU A 75 0.91 3.55 1.70
C LEU A 75 1.93 4.67 1.51
N LYS A 76 1.77 5.74 2.28
CA LYS A 76 2.76 6.83 2.30
C LYS A 76 3.04 7.26 3.73
N TYR A 77 4.31 7.28 4.10
CA TYR A 77 4.72 7.97 5.32
C TYR A 77 4.90 9.47 5.09
N ASN A 78 4.31 10.31 5.95
CA ASN A 78 4.54 11.75 5.94
C ASN A 78 4.71 12.32 7.36
N PRO A 79 5.93 12.74 7.77
CA PRO A 79 6.18 13.30 9.09
C PRO A 79 5.54 14.69 9.29
N ASN A 80 5.22 15.39 8.19
CA ASN A 80 4.76 16.78 8.14
C ASN A 80 3.26 16.88 7.80
N ILE A 81 2.48 15.83 8.04
CA ILE A 81 1.03 15.77 7.73
C ILE A 81 0.17 16.76 8.54
N GLU A 82 0.78 17.63 9.34
CA GLU A 82 0.12 18.70 10.11
C GLU A 82 -0.59 19.73 9.23
N LYS A 83 -0.27 19.76 7.93
CA LYS A 83 -1.09 20.37 6.89
C LYS A 83 -1.59 19.22 6.02
N GLU A 84 -2.86 19.22 5.63
CA GLU A 84 -3.42 18.28 4.65
C GLU A 84 -2.61 18.36 3.35
N ILE A 85 -1.50 17.65 3.29
CA ILE A 85 -0.80 17.36 2.05
C ILE A 85 -1.60 16.22 1.47
N ASP A 86 -2.34 16.54 0.41
CA ASP A 86 -2.98 15.57 -0.45
C ASP A 86 -1.98 14.45 -0.76
N GLY A 87 -2.31 13.21 -0.35
CA GLY A 87 -1.46 12.04 -0.54
C GLY A 87 -1.09 11.82 -2.00
N LEU A 88 -1.87 12.39 -2.93
CA LEU A 88 -1.57 12.42 -4.36
C LEU A 88 -0.20 13.04 -4.68
N ARG A 89 0.24 14.06 -3.93
CA ARG A 89 1.53 14.72 -4.14
C ARG A 89 2.73 13.85 -3.76
N LEU A 90 2.50 12.79 -3.00
CA LEU A 90 3.52 11.84 -2.57
C LEU A 90 3.65 10.65 -3.54
N LEU A 91 2.75 10.53 -4.52
CA LEU A 91 2.80 9.47 -5.51
C LEU A 91 3.90 9.75 -6.55
N SER A 92 4.63 8.71 -6.93
CA SER A 92 5.48 8.73 -8.11
C SER A 92 4.64 8.77 -9.40
N THR A 93 5.25 9.12 -10.53
CA THR A 93 4.59 9.13 -11.84
C THR A 93 3.99 7.75 -12.19
N ASP A 94 4.69 6.66 -11.86
CA ASP A 94 4.20 5.30 -12.12
C ASP A 94 3.00 4.95 -11.22
N GLN A 95 2.98 5.41 -9.97
CA GLN A 95 1.85 5.22 -9.04
C GLN A 95 0.60 6.00 -9.48
N ILE A 96 0.77 7.24 -9.94
CA ILE A 96 -0.31 8.04 -10.52
C ILE A 96 -0.90 7.31 -11.74
N LYS A 97 -0.05 6.72 -12.58
CA LYS A 97 -0.52 5.93 -13.72
C LYS A 97 -1.36 4.74 -13.28
N TRP A 98 -0.89 3.96 -12.30
CA TRP A 98 -1.66 2.83 -11.76
C TRP A 98 -3.00 3.26 -11.17
N LYS A 99 -3.04 4.35 -10.39
CA LYS A 99 -4.29 4.91 -9.88
C LYS A 99 -5.28 5.17 -11.02
N ASN A 100 -4.86 5.94 -12.03
CA ASN A 100 -5.72 6.31 -13.15
C ASN A 100 -6.17 5.10 -13.97
N ASP A 101 -5.28 4.14 -14.21
CA ASP A 101 -5.61 2.92 -14.96
C ASP A 101 -6.61 2.06 -14.15
N LEU A 102 -6.38 1.85 -12.86
CA LEU A 102 -7.27 1.08 -11.99
C LEU A 102 -8.67 1.69 -11.90
N GLU A 103 -8.76 3.00 -11.70
CA GLU A 103 -10.03 3.72 -11.68
C GLU A 103 -10.77 3.60 -13.02
N ARG A 104 -10.04 3.66 -14.14
CA ARG A 104 -10.60 3.43 -15.48
C ARG A 104 -11.15 2.00 -15.65
N PHE A 105 -10.60 1.02 -14.95
CA PHE A 105 -11.11 -0.36 -14.89
C PHE A 105 -12.13 -0.58 -13.75
N ASN A 106 -12.74 0.50 -13.23
CA ASN A 106 -13.71 0.47 -12.13
C ASN A 106 -13.18 -0.25 -10.89
N GLN A 107 -11.88 -0.14 -10.63
CA GLN A 107 -11.25 -0.63 -9.39
C GLN A 107 -11.05 0.52 -8.43
N SER A 108 -11.27 0.26 -7.13
CA SER A 108 -11.08 1.26 -6.09
C SER A 108 -9.61 1.39 -5.72
N TYR A 109 -9.09 2.61 -5.70
CA TYR A 109 -7.72 2.93 -5.32
C TYR A 109 -7.71 3.95 -4.17
N TYR A 110 -6.95 3.68 -3.11
CA TYR A 110 -6.82 4.60 -1.98
C TYR A 110 -5.36 4.87 -1.64
N ILE A 111 -5.13 6.07 -1.13
CA ILE A 111 -3.83 6.48 -0.58
C ILE A 111 -4.00 6.61 0.92
N ILE A 112 -3.27 5.80 1.68
CA ILE A 112 -3.20 5.92 3.13
C ILE A 112 -1.89 6.63 3.47
N CYS A 113 -2.00 7.94 3.64
CA CYS A 113 -0.91 8.78 4.11
C CYS A 113 -1.01 8.98 5.62
N ALA A 114 0.03 8.63 6.38
CA ALA A 114 0.00 8.73 7.85
C ALA A 114 1.38 9.04 8.45
N LYS A 115 1.36 9.67 9.63
CA LYS A 115 2.57 9.85 10.47
C LYS A 115 2.70 8.73 11.48
N TYR A 116 1.58 8.24 12.00
CA TYR A 116 1.55 7.21 13.03
C TYR A 116 0.79 5.96 12.56
N THR A 117 1.19 4.80 13.10
CA THR A 117 0.61 3.49 12.76
C THR A 117 -0.88 3.40 13.05
N HIS A 118 -1.32 3.91 14.21
CA HIS A 118 -2.73 3.89 14.60
C HIS A 118 -3.60 4.73 13.66
N GLU A 119 -3.07 5.83 13.10
CA GLU A 119 -3.79 6.63 12.08
C GLU A 119 -3.96 5.85 10.79
N ALA A 120 -2.90 5.17 10.34
CA ALA A 120 -2.94 4.35 9.13
C ALA A 120 -3.97 3.23 9.24
N VAL A 121 -3.96 2.50 10.38
CA VAL A 121 -4.94 1.44 10.67
C VAL A 121 -6.36 2.00 10.75
N LYS A 122 -6.55 3.14 11.44
CA LYS A 122 -7.88 3.79 11.53
C LYS A 122 -8.41 4.19 10.15
N LYS A 123 -7.57 4.79 9.29
CA LYS A 123 -7.96 5.15 7.92
C LYS A 123 -8.33 3.92 7.10
N LEU A 124 -7.55 2.84 7.21
CA LEU A 124 -7.88 1.59 6.55
C LEU A 124 -9.21 1.02 7.04
N HIS A 125 -9.45 1.01 8.35
CA HIS A 125 -10.72 0.54 8.92
C HIS A 125 -11.92 1.29 8.33
N ILE A 126 -11.86 2.62 8.28
CA ILE A 126 -12.91 3.45 7.69
C ILE A 126 -13.13 3.11 6.22
N ILE A 127 -12.04 2.98 5.43
CA ILE A 127 -12.14 2.58 4.02
C ILE A 127 -12.84 1.23 3.87
N LEU A 128 -12.50 0.25 4.71
CA LEU A 128 -13.12 -1.07 4.63
C LEU A 128 -14.59 -1.06 5.03
N GLU A 129 -15.00 -0.23 5.98
CA GLU A 129 -16.41 -0.02 6.34
C GLU A 129 -17.18 0.68 5.21
N ASP A 130 -16.64 1.77 4.67
CA ASP A 130 -17.24 2.54 3.58
C ASP A 130 -17.42 1.69 2.31
N GLU A 131 -16.47 0.78 2.06
CA GLU A 131 -16.54 -0.14 0.93
C GLU A 131 -17.43 -1.37 1.18
N GLY A 132 -17.95 -1.55 2.40
CA GLY A 132 -18.81 -2.67 2.77
C GLY A 132 -18.07 -4.02 2.92
N ILE A 133 -16.77 -3.98 3.21
CA ILE A 133 -15.95 -5.17 3.46
C ILE A 133 -16.05 -5.61 4.93
N LEU A 134 -16.16 -4.65 5.86
CA LEU A 134 -16.36 -4.89 7.29
C LEU A 134 -17.83 -4.76 7.69
#